data_AF-A0A387B9E2-F1
#
_entry.id   AF-A0A387B9E2-F1
#
_cell.length_a   1.000
_cell.length_b   1.000
_cell.length_c   1.000
_cell.angle_alpha   90.00
_cell.angle_beta   90.00
_cell.angle_gamma   90.00
#
_symmetry.space_group_name_H-M   'P 1'
#
loop_
_entity.id
_entity.type
_entity.pdbx_description
1 polymer ?
#
loop_
_entity_poly.entity_id
_entity_poly.type
_entity_poly.pdbx_seq_one_letter_code
_entity_poly.pdbx_strand_id
1 'polypeptide(L)'
;MWEAMTNNPYLDTDWLDNQFSAAMKEQERTAILAILSAKKAEISNENIELSQKLTQQSSEMKDFTSNRLVSHLKSGLEGKGADAANEYLSHTLKKPKLKSPIEGAE
;
A
#
# COMPACT_ATOMS: atom_id res chain seq x y z
N MET A 1 -0.18 38.69 -44.71
CA MET A 1 -1.00 37.52 -44.30
C MET A 1 -1.46 37.64 -42.86
N TRP A 2 -0.57 37.90 -41.88
CA TRP A 2 -0.96 38.16 -40.49
C TRP A 2 -1.94 39.35 -40.33
N GLU A 3 -1.71 40.47 -41.03
CA GLU A 3 -2.62 41.65 -41.01
C GLU A 3 -4.03 41.40 -41.57
N ALA A 4 -4.21 40.35 -42.39
CA ALA A 4 -5.51 39.99 -42.96
C ALA A 4 -6.33 39.10 -42.00
N MET A 5 -5.65 38.39 -41.09
CA MET A 5 -6.31 37.56 -40.07
C MET A 5 -6.80 38.39 -38.88
N THR A 6 -6.07 39.44 -38.49
CA THR A 6 -6.43 40.33 -37.38
C THR A 6 -7.57 41.30 -37.71
N ASN A 7 -7.86 41.53 -39.00
CA ASN A 7 -8.93 42.43 -39.46
C ASN A 7 -10.18 41.70 -39.97
N ASN A 8 -10.31 40.39 -39.71
CA ASN A 8 -11.50 39.63 -40.10
C ASN A 8 -12.60 39.80 -39.03
N PRO A 9 -13.74 40.45 -39.34
CA PRO A 9 -14.82 40.70 -38.38
C PRO A 9 -15.55 39.44 -37.90
N TYR A 10 -15.24 38.28 -38.47
CA TYR A 10 -15.80 36.98 -38.07
C TYR A 10 -14.85 36.13 -37.23
N LEU A 11 -13.64 36.60 -36.93
CA LEU A 11 -12.66 35.88 -36.11
C LEU A 11 -12.39 36.67 -34.82
N ASP A 12 -12.85 36.11 -33.70
CA ASP A 12 -12.46 36.56 -32.36
C ASP A 12 -11.25 35.75 -31.89
N THR A 13 -10.05 36.33 -32.07
CA THR A 13 -8.79 35.69 -31.72
C THR A 13 -8.63 35.52 -30.20
N ASP A 14 -9.13 36.46 -29.41
CA ASP A 14 -9.03 36.39 -27.94
C ASP A 14 -9.91 35.26 -27.39
N TRP A 15 -11.08 35.05 -27.98
CA TRP A 15 -11.92 33.91 -27.63
C TRP A 15 -11.26 32.57 -27.99
N LEU A 16 -10.68 32.47 -29.19
CA LEU A 16 -9.97 31.27 -29.64
C LEU A 16 -8.77 30.94 -28.73
N ASP A 17 -7.97 31.94 -28.37
CA ASP A 17 -6.82 31.78 -27.47
C ASP A 17 -7.26 31.37 -26.06
N ASN A 18 -8.35 31.93 -25.55
CA ASN A 18 -8.93 31.53 -24.27
C ASN A 18 -9.44 30.08 -24.30
N GLN A 19 -10.13 29.66 -25.37
CA GLN A 19 -10.59 28.27 -25.51
C GLN A 19 -9.41 27.30 -25.61
N PHE A 20 -8.36 27.65 -26.37
CA PHE A 20 -7.15 26.86 -26.47
C PHE A 20 -6.45 26.73 -25.11
N SER A 21 -6.29 27.83 -24.39
CA SER A 21 -5.72 27.82 -23.03
C SER A 21 -6.53 26.96 -22.06
N ALA A 22 -7.87 27.03 -22.12
CA ALA A 22 -8.75 26.22 -21.30
C ALA A 22 -8.61 24.72 -21.60
N ALA A 23 -8.57 24.35 -22.89
CA ALA A 23 -8.39 22.96 -23.31
C ALA A 23 -7.04 22.39 -22.85
N MET A 24 -5.96 23.18 -22.97
CA MET A 24 -4.63 22.79 -22.48
C MET A 24 -4.62 22.55 -20.96
N LYS A 25 -5.25 23.45 -20.18
CA LYS A 25 -5.36 23.29 -18.72
C LYS A 25 -6.15 22.04 -18.34
N GLU A 26 -7.22 21.71 -19.06
CA GLU A 26 -8.00 20.50 -18.78
C GLU A 26 -7.23 19.22 -19.13
N GLN A 27 -6.42 19.25 -20.20
CA GLN A 27 -5.52 18.16 -20.54
C GLN A 27 -4.46 17.94 -19.44
N GLU A 28 -3.84 19.01 -18.96
CA GLU A 28 -2.88 18.95 -17.84
C GLU A 28 -3.53 18.39 -16.57
N ARG A 29 -4.73 18.87 -16.23
CA ARG A 29 -5.49 18.35 -15.09
C ARG A 29 -5.77 16.87 -15.21
N THR A 30 -6.22 16.42 -16.38
CA THR A 30 -6.50 15.01 -16.65
C THR A 30 -5.23 14.17 -16.51
N ALA A 31 -4.11 14.64 -17.05
CA ALA A 31 -2.82 13.98 -16.91
C ALA A 31 -2.38 13.86 -15.44
N ILE A 32 -2.52 14.94 -14.65
CA ILE A 32 -2.20 14.94 -13.21
C ILE A 32 -3.08 13.94 -12.45
N LEU A 33 -4.39 13.92 -12.72
CA LEU A 33 -5.32 12.98 -12.07
C LEU A 33 -5.00 11.53 -12.42
N ALA A 34 -4.64 11.26 -13.68
CA ALA A 34 -4.21 9.92 -14.10
C ALA A 34 -2.94 9.47 -13.36
N ILE A 35 -1.94 10.35 -13.23
CA ILE A 35 -0.71 10.07 -12.47
C ILE A 35 -1.03 9.80 -11.00
N LEU A 36 -1.87 10.64 -10.37
CA LEU A 36 -2.27 10.44 -8.98
C LEU A 36 -3.01 9.11 -8.79
N SER A 37 -3.90 8.75 -9.71
CA SER A 37 -4.62 7.48 -9.67
C SER A 37 -3.67 6.29 -9.80
N ALA A 38 -2.70 6.36 -10.71
CA ALA A 38 -1.69 5.31 -10.88
C ALA A 38 -0.85 5.14 -9.62
N LYS A 39 -0.43 6.25 -8.98
CA LYS A 39 0.34 6.21 -7.74
C LYS A 39 -0.46 5.66 -6.56
N LYS A 40 -1.75 6.00 -6.45
CA LYS A 40 -2.64 5.39 -5.44
C LYS A 40 -2.77 3.89 -5.65
N ALA A 41 -2.90 3.42 -6.89
CA ALA A 41 -2.97 2.00 -7.20
C ALA A 41 -1.67 1.27 -6.85
N GLU A 42 -0.51 1.87 -7.13
CA GLU A 42 0.81 1.34 -6.77
C GLU A 42 0.94 1.16 -5.25
N ILE A 43 0.63 2.20 -4.46
CA ILE A 43 0.65 2.15 -2.99
C ILE A 43 -0.30 1.07 -2.45
N SER A 44 -1.51 0.97 -3.02
CA SER A 44 -2.47 -0.07 -2.62
C SER A 44 -1.94 -1.47 -2.88
N ASN A 45 -1.26 -1.69 -4.01
CA ASN A 45 -0.69 -3.00 -4.35
C ASN A 45 0.47 -3.36 -3.40
N GLU A 46 1.36 -2.41 -3.10
CA GLU A 46 2.42 -2.59 -2.10
C GLU A 46 1.85 -2.93 -0.72
N ASN A 47 0.75 -2.27 -0.31
CA ASN A 47 0.09 -2.56 0.96
C ASN A 47 -0.46 -3.99 1.02
N ILE A 48 -1.05 -4.48 -0.08
CA ILE A 48 -1.56 -5.85 -0.17
C ILE A 48 -0.41 -6.85 -0.06
N GLU A 49 0.67 -6.65 -0.83
CA GLU A 49 1.83 -7.54 -0.81
C GLU A 49 2.49 -7.57 0.58
N LEU A 50 2.65 -6.40 1.20
CA LEU A 50 3.22 -6.29 2.55
C LEU A 50 2.31 -6.96 3.59
N SER A 51 0.99 -6.76 3.50
CA SER A 51 0.03 -7.40 4.42
C SER A 51 0.07 -8.92 4.33
N GLN A 52 0.26 -9.48 3.13
CA GLN A 52 0.46 -10.92 2.94
C GLN A 52 1.76 -11.40 3.59
N LYS A 53 2.88 -10.69 3.35
CA LYS A 53 4.18 -11.01 3.97
C LYS A 53 4.11 -10.97 5.49
N LEU A 54 3.46 -9.96 6.07
CA LEU A 54 3.28 -9.84 7.52
C LEU A 54 2.39 -10.97 8.08
N THR A 55 1.36 -11.38 7.34
CA THR A 55 0.51 -12.51 7.73
C THR A 55 1.29 -13.82 7.76
N GLN A 56 2.15 -14.03 6.76
CA GLN A 56 3.03 -15.19 6.64
C GLN A 56 4.07 -15.20 7.76
N GLN A 57 4.78 -14.09 7.97
CA GLN A 57 5.77 -13.95 9.03
C GLN A 57 5.15 -14.17 10.42
N SER A 58 3.92 -13.69 10.63
CA SER A 58 3.18 -13.95 11.86
C SER A 58 2.87 -15.44 12.07
N SER A 59 2.54 -16.18 10.99
CA SER A 59 2.38 -17.64 11.07
C SER A 59 3.70 -18.31 11.43
N GLU A 60 4.79 -17.93 10.77
CA GLU A 60 6.13 -18.48 11.02
C GLU A 60 6.59 -18.22 12.46
N MET A 61 6.30 -17.04 13.01
CA MET A 61 6.58 -16.74 14.42
C MET A 61 5.78 -17.65 15.35
N LYS A 62 4.50 -17.89 15.07
CA LYS A 62 3.68 -18.82 15.86
C LYS A 62 4.25 -20.24 15.78
N ASP A 63 4.56 -20.73 14.59
CA ASP A 63 5.11 -22.07 14.38
C ASP A 63 6.49 -22.24 15.04
N PHE A 64 7.34 -21.22 14.96
CA PHE A 64 8.63 -21.21 15.63
C PHE A 64 8.47 -21.37 17.15
N THR A 65 7.59 -20.58 17.77
CA THR A 65 7.39 -20.63 19.22
C THR A 65 6.73 -21.92 19.68
N SER A 66 5.72 -22.42 18.95
CA SER A 66 4.93 -23.57 19.37
C SER A 66 5.59 -24.91 19.08
N ASN A 67 6.45 -24.99 18.05
CA ASN A 67 7.09 -26.24 17.67
C ASN A 67 8.60 -26.22 17.94
N ARG A 68 9.33 -25.28 17.32
CA ARG A 68 10.79 -25.31 17.30
C ARG A 68 11.40 -24.96 18.66
N LEU A 69 10.90 -23.90 19.28
CA LEU A 69 11.35 -23.49 20.61
C LEU A 69 11.00 -24.53 21.68
N VAL A 70 9.75 -25.03 21.68
CA VAL A 70 9.32 -26.13 22.56
C VAL A 70 10.22 -27.36 22.43
N SER A 71 10.52 -27.78 21.19
CA SER A 71 11.41 -28.91 20.94
C SER A 71 12.83 -28.67 21.47
N HIS A 72 13.35 -27.45 21.37
CA HIS A 72 14.68 -27.11 21.87
C HIS A 72 14.72 -27.03 23.41
N LEU A 73 13.62 -26.65 24.06
CA LEU A 73 13.55 -26.55 25.51
C LEU A 73 13.36 -27.91 26.18
N LYS A 74 12.67 -28.86 25.54
CA LYS A 74 12.47 -30.23 26.04
C LYS A 74 13.76 -31.01 26.28
N SER A 75 14.87 -30.65 25.62
CA SER A 75 16.15 -31.32 25.84
C SER A 75 16.94 -30.80 27.05
N GLY A 76 16.55 -29.67 27.64
CA GLY A 76 17.29 -29.02 28.72
C GLY A 76 16.45 -28.62 29.95
N LEU A 77 15.13 -28.77 29.90
CA LEU A 77 14.22 -28.42 31.00
C LEU A 77 13.30 -29.60 31.33
N GLU A 78 13.13 -29.88 32.62
CA GLU A 78 12.28 -30.97 33.13
C GLU A 78 11.37 -30.49 34.28
N GLY A 79 10.35 -31.30 34.58
CA GLY A 79 9.41 -31.07 35.68
C GLY A 79 8.31 -30.05 35.37
N LYS A 80 7.53 -29.71 36.41
CA LYS A 80 6.29 -28.92 36.27
C LYS A 80 6.48 -27.54 35.63
N GLY A 81 7.65 -26.94 35.80
CA GLY A 81 7.99 -25.66 35.15
C GLY A 81 8.16 -25.80 33.64
N ALA A 82 8.77 -26.90 33.18
CA ALA A 82 8.92 -27.22 31.76
C ALA A 82 7.56 -27.54 31.12
N ASP A 83 6.69 -28.25 31.85
CA ASP A 83 5.32 -28.53 31.41
C ASP A 83 4.51 -27.25 31.20
N ALA A 84 4.57 -26.34 32.18
CA ALA A 84 3.89 -25.04 32.10
C ALA A 84 4.44 -24.17 30.96
N ALA A 85 5.76 -24.17 30.75
CA ALA A 85 6.38 -23.43 29.65
C ALA A 85 5.96 -23.98 28.27
N ASN A 86 5.94 -25.31 28.11
CA ASN A 86 5.46 -25.95 26.89
C ASN A 86 4.00 -25.60 26.61
N GLU A 87 3.13 -25.72 27.62
CA GLU A 87 1.71 -25.39 27.49
C GLU A 87 1.50 -23.93 27.09
N TYR A 88 2.26 -23.02 27.69
CA TYR A 88 2.18 -21.61 27.34
C TYR A 88 2.62 -21.34 25.89
N LEU A 89 3.78 -21.84 25.48
CA LEU A 89 4.36 -21.57 24.15
C LEU A 89 3.59 -22.26 23.02
N SER A 90 3.04 -23.44 23.26
CA SER A 90 2.27 -24.20 22.26
C SER A 90 0.82 -23.74 22.15
N HIS A 91 0.11 -23.62 23.28
CA HIS A 91 -1.35 -23.43 23.28
C HIS A 91 -1.81 -22.04 23.68
N THR A 92 -1.12 -21.39 24.63
CA THR A 92 -1.59 -20.12 25.20
C THR A 92 -1.13 -18.90 24.39
N LEU A 93 0.11 -18.93 23.89
CA LEU A 93 0.69 -17.80 23.17
C LEU A 93 -0.01 -17.59 21.83
N LYS A 94 -0.65 -16.43 21.67
CA LYS A 94 -1.41 -16.12 20.45
C LYS A 94 -0.48 -15.71 19.30
N LYS A 95 -0.92 -15.99 18.08
CA LYS A 95 -0.28 -15.49 16.85
C LYS A 95 -0.20 -13.95 16.90
N PRO A 96 0.98 -13.33 16.67
CA PRO A 96 1.15 -11.89 16.77
C PRO A 96 0.39 -11.16 15.65
N LYS A 97 -0.34 -10.08 15.94
CA LYS A 97 -1.02 -9.31 14.90
C LYS A 97 -0.07 -8.25 14.33
N LEU A 98 0.63 -8.60 13.25
CA LEU A 98 1.48 -7.66 12.52
C LEU A 98 0.61 -6.77 11.62
N LYS A 99 0.75 -5.46 11.73
CA LYS A 99 0.01 -4.48 10.93
C LYS A 99 0.94 -3.86 9.89
N SER A 100 0.40 -3.64 8.69
CA SER A 100 1.08 -2.82 7.69
C SER A 100 1.18 -1.37 8.18
N PRO A 101 2.35 -0.71 8.05
CA PRO A 101 2.51 0.72 8.32
C PRO A 101 1.96 1.58 7.17
N ILE A 102 1.61 0.99 6.03
CA ILE A 102 0.97 1.68 4.91
C ILE A 102 -0.51 1.85 5.26
N GLU A 103 -0.85 3.00 5.84
CA GLU A 103 -2.25 3.41 6.02
C GLU A 103 -2.82 3.88 4.68
N GLY A 104 -3.74 3.10 4.09
CA GLY A 104 -4.43 3.52 2.88
C GLY A 104 -4.89 2.38 1.97
N ALA A 105 -6.11 1.91 2.20
CA ALA A 105 -7.07 1.53 1.16
C ALA A 105 -8.49 1.52 1.77
N GLU A 106 -8.86 2.61 2.44
CA GLU A 106 -10.28 3.01 2.60
C GLU A 106 -10.49 4.29 1.80
#